data_AF-A0AAT9RQA5-F1
#
_entry.id   AF-A0AAT9RQA5-F1
#
_cell.length_a   1.000
_cell.length_b   1.000
_cell.length_c   1.000
_cell.angle_alpha   90.00
_cell.angle_beta   90.00
_cell.angle_gamma   90.00
#
_symmetry.space_group_name_H-M   'P 1'
#
loop_
_entity.id
_entity.type
_entity.pdbx_description
1 polymer ?
#
loop_
_entity_poly.entity_id
_entity_poly.type
_entity_poly.pdbx_seq_one_letter_code
_entity_poly.pdbx_strand_id
1 'polypeptide(L)'
;MYLFDDRFSTVVAFVVGFDTAQDGKPLRGFQEWVCERFIGGHSGQHWAFVIASSRVPSSGGYLSIDRIPQELDSGLVVELVDLLEEFSERHSEIGP
;
A
#
# COMPACT_ATOMS: atom_id res chain seq x y z
N MET A 1 10.62 1.36 -15.36
CA MET A 1 11.51 1.95 -14.33
C MET A 1 12.00 0.81 -13.45
N TYR A 2 13.26 0.85 -13.00
CA TYR A 2 13.91 -0.25 -12.27
C TYR A 2 13.84 0.00 -10.75
N LEU A 3 13.57 -1.05 -9.98
CA LEU A 3 13.64 -1.05 -8.51
C LEU A 3 14.99 -1.64 -8.08
N PHE A 4 15.65 -1.02 -7.12
CA PHE A 4 16.97 -1.45 -6.65
C PHE A 4 16.94 -2.72 -5.78
N ASP A 5 15.80 -2.98 -5.16
CA ASP A 5 15.47 -4.20 -4.43
C ASP A 5 13.95 -4.46 -4.47
N ASP A 6 13.52 -5.62 -3.97
CA ASP A 6 12.12 -6.05 -3.87
C ASP A 6 11.54 -5.84 -2.46
N ARG A 7 12.15 -4.95 -1.65
CA ARG A 7 11.64 -4.68 -0.31
C ARG A 7 10.34 -3.89 -0.38
N PHE A 8 9.43 -4.19 0.54
CA PHE A 8 8.13 -3.54 0.57
C PHE A 8 8.23 -2.02 0.70
N SER A 9 9.17 -1.51 1.52
CA SER A 9 9.39 -0.06 1.65
C SER A 9 9.84 0.59 0.34
N THR A 10 10.69 -0.07 -0.45
CA THR A 10 11.17 0.42 -1.75
C THR A 10 10.03 0.46 -2.77
N VAL A 11 9.20 -0.58 -2.81
CA VAL A 11 8.01 -0.63 -3.68
C VAL A 11 7.02 0.46 -3.29
N VAL A 12 6.76 0.67 -1.99
CA VAL A 12 5.91 1.76 -1.50
C VAL A 12 6.45 3.13 -1.93
N ALA A 13 7.76 3.37 -1.76
CA ALA A 13 8.38 4.62 -2.18
C ALA A 13 8.24 4.87 -3.69
N PHE A 14 8.37 3.80 -4.50
CA PHE A 14 8.15 3.87 -5.94
C PHE A 14 6.70 4.22 -6.30
N VAL A 15 5.73 3.53 -5.70
CA VAL A 15 4.30 3.75 -5.96
C VAL A 15 3.90 5.18 -5.57
N VAL A 16 4.32 5.64 -4.39
CA VAL A 16 4.06 7.02 -3.93
C VAL A 16 4.74 8.04 -4.86
N GLY A 17 5.97 7.78 -5.29
CA GLY A 17 6.67 8.65 -6.24
C GLY A 17 5.96 8.74 -7.60
N PHE A 18 5.46 7.63 -8.11
CA PHE A 18 4.68 7.56 -9.35
C PHE A 18 3.36 8.33 -9.24
N ASP A 19 2.61 8.13 -8.15
CA ASP A 19 1.36 8.84 -7.89
C ASP A 19 1.59 10.35 -7.75
N THR A 20 2.64 10.74 -7.01
CA THR A 20 3.04 12.14 -6.84
C THR A 20 3.40 12.79 -8.18
N ALA A 21 4.12 12.08 -9.05
CA ALA A 21 4.48 12.57 -10.39
C ALA A 21 3.25 12.79 -11.31
N GLN A 22 2.07 12.28 -10.92
CA GLN A 22 0.81 12.42 -11.64
C GLN A 22 -0.25 13.22 -10.85
N ASP A 23 0.19 14.11 -9.96
CA ASP A 23 -0.68 14.95 -9.11
C ASP A 23 -1.63 14.15 -8.20
N GLY A 24 -1.26 12.92 -7.82
CA GLY A 24 -2.06 12.05 -6.97
C GLY A 24 -3.33 11.52 -7.62
N LYS A 25 -3.44 11.60 -8.97
CA LYS A 25 -4.63 11.13 -9.70
C LYS A 25 -4.75 9.60 -9.70
N PRO A 26 -3.68 8.81 -9.94
CA PRO A 26 -3.80 7.35 -10.02
C PRO A 26 -4.32 6.70 -8.73
N LEU A 27 -3.90 7.18 -7.56
CA LEU A 27 -4.27 6.60 -6.26
C LEU A 27 -5.28 7.45 -5.50
N ARG A 28 -6.00 8.35 -6.17
CA ARG A 28 -7.04 9.15 -5.53
C ARG A 28 -8.15 8.25 -4.97
N GLY A 29 -8.32 8.25 -3.64
CA GLY A 29 -9.29 7.39 -2.94
C GLY A 29 -8.72 6.04 -2.48
N PHE A 30 -7.46 5.74 -2.80
CA PHE A 30 -6.84 4.46 -2.43
C PHE A 30 -6.68 4.31 -0.91
N GLN A 31 -6.34 5.39 -0.22
CA GLN A 31 -6.22 5.41 1.24
C GLN A 31 -7.52 4.98 1.92
N GLU A 32 -8.63 5.63 1.56
CA GLU A 32 -9.95 5.36 2.12
C GLU A 32 -10.39 3.92 1.79
N TRP A 33 -10.15 3.48 0.56
CA TRP A 33 -10.47 2.13 0.11
C TRP A 33 -9.70 1.04 0.88
N VAL A 34 -8.39 1.21 1.07
CA VAL A 34 -7.57 0.27 1.86
C VAL A 34 -8.03 0.26 3.31
N CYS A 35 -8.27 1.42 3.93
CA CYS A 35 -8.74 1.47 5.32
C CYS A 35 -10.10 0.78 5.48
N GLU A 36 -11.06 1.04 4.60
CA GLU A 36 -12.36 0.39 4.64
C GLU A 36 -12.21 -1.14 4.56
N ARG A 37 -11.35 -1.63 3.67
CA ARG A 37 -11.13 -3.08 3.48
C ARG A 37 -10.51 -3.76 4.69
N PHE A 38 -9.46 -3.18 5.28
CA PHE A 38 -8.66 -3.86 6.31
C PHE A 38 -9.15 -3.60 7.73
N ILE A 39 -9.72 -2.43 7.99
CA ILE A 39 -10.11 -2.01 9.35
C ILE A 39 -11.58 -1.58 9.45
N GLY A 40 -12.35 -1.67 8.36
CA GLY A 40 -13.80 -1.36 8.36
C GLY A 40 -14.11 0.11 8.66
N GLY A 41 -13.20 1.02 8.32
CA GLY A 41 -13.37 2.43 8.62
C GLY A 41 -12.20 3.29 8.14
N HIS A 42 -11.94 4.38 8.85
CA HIS A 42 -10.92 5.36 8.46
C HIS A 42 -9.73 5.30 9.42
N SER A 43 -8.52 5.52 8.89
CA SER A 43 -7.31 5.68 9.69
C SER A 43 -6.50 6.88 9.21
N GLY A 44 -5.88 7.58 10.16
CA GLY A 44 -4.86 8.59 9.88
C GLY A 44 -3.49 8.00 9.54
N GLN A 45 -3.33 6.68 9.61
CA GLN A 45 -2.11 5.99 9.21
C GLN A 45 -2.11 5.79 7.70
N HIS A 46 -0.96 6.03 7.04
CA HIS A 46 -0.79 5.80 5.61
C HIS A 46 -1.14 4.35 5.24
N TRP A 47 -1.78 4.13 4.08
CA TRP A 47 -2.27 2.83 3.62
C TRP A 47 -1.20 1.74 3.67
N ALA A 48 0.06 2.07 3.40
CA ALA A 48 1.16 1.11 3.45
C ALA A 48 1.38 0.54 4.86
N PHE A 49 1.12 1.34 5.90
CA PHE A 49 1.16 0.88 7.28
C PHE A 49 -0.04 -0.02 7.59
N VAL A 50 -1.22 0.29 7.05
CA VAL A 50 -2.42 -0.53 7.22
C VAL A 50 -2.22 -1.91 6.61
N ILE A 51 -1.66 -1.98 5.40
CA ILE A 51 -1.29 -3.25 4.73
C ILE A 51 -0.23 -3.99 5.55
N ALA A 52 0.87 -3.34 5.94
CA ALA A 52 1.92 -4.01 6.74
C ALA A 52 1.38 -4.59 8.06
N SER A 53 0.42 -3.91 8.68
CA SER A 53 -0.22 -4.35 9.92
C SER A 53 -1.11 -5.58 9.75
N SER A 54 -1.49 -5.96 8.52
CA SER A 54 -2.26 -7.18 8.25
C SER A 54 -1.43 -8.45 8.48
N ARG A 55 -0.11 -8.37 8.24
CA ARG A 55 0.82 -9.51 8.36
C ARG A 55 1.77 -9.44 9.54
N VAL A 56 1.99 -8.24 10.09
CA VAL A 56 2.82 -8.05 11.28
C VAL A 56 1.93 -7.59 12.43
N PRO A 57 1.54 -8.48 13.36
CA PRO A 57 0.77 -8.09 14.52
C PRO A 57 1.58 -7.06 15.32
N SER A 58 1.19 -5.80 15.26
CA SER A 58 1.86 -4.76 16.04
C SER A 58 1.67 -5.06 17.53
N SER A 59 2.74 -5.41 18.23
CA SER A 59 2.71 -5.73 19.66
C SER A 59 2.62 -4.46 20.53
N GLY A 60 1.83 -3.47 20.10
CA GLY A 60 1.62 -2.20 20.82
C GLY A 60 2.60 -1.08 20.49
N GLY A 61 3.29 -1.11 19.34
CA GLY A 61 4.20 -0.04 18.92
C GLY A 61 4.09 0.30 17.43
N TYR A 62 4.46 1.53 17.06
CA TYR A 62 4.57 1.97 15.66
C TYR A 62 5.59 1.10 14.92
N LEU A 63 5.11 0.21 14.05
CA LEU A 63 5.98 -0.56 13.18
C LEU A 63 6.49 0.33 12.04
N SER A 64 7.78 0.63 12.04
CA SER A 64 8.40 1.32 10.90
C SER A 64 8.46 0.34 9.72
N ILE A 65 7.95 0.77 8.57
CA ILE A 65 7.90 -0.04 7.33
C ILE A 65 9.31 -0.52 6.93
N ASP A 66 10.35 0.27 7.18
CA ASP A 66 11.74 -0.10 6.88
C ASP A 66 12.29 -1.25 7.75
N ARG A 67 11.59 -1.58 8.84
CA ARG A 67 11.96 -2.63 9.81
C ARG A 67 11.13 -3.90 9.67
N ILE A 68 10.35 -4.02 8.59
CA ILE A 68 9.65 -5.25 8.28
C ILE A 68 10.68 -6.38 8.04
N PRO A 69 10.52 -7.55 8.68
CA PRO A 69 11.36 -8.72 8.41
C PRO A 69 11.36 -9.08 6.92
N GLN A 70 12.54 -9.39 6.37
CA GLN A 70 12.71 -9.63 4.94
C GLN A 70 11.85 -10.79 4.43
N GLU A 71 11.56 -11.77 5.30
CA GLU A 71 10.74 -12.94 4.97
C GLU A 71 9.28 -12.54 4.66
N LEU A 72 8.84 -11.37 5.11
CA LEU A 72 7.50 -10.84 4.90
C LEU A 72 7.41 -9.85 3.73
N ASP A 73 8.56 -9.32 3.26
CA ASP A 73 8.61 -8.33 2.17
C ASP A 73 7.89 -8.84 0.91
N SER A 74 8.24 -10.04 0.45
CA SER A 74 7.64 -10.61 -0.76
C SER A 74 6.12 -10.77 -0.65
N GLY A 75 5.63 -11.24 0.50
CA GLY A 75 4.21 -11.41 0.74
C GLY A 75 3.43 -10.09 0.75
N LEU A 76 4.04 -9.04 1.31
CA LEU A 76 3.46 -7.70 1.34
C LEU A 76 3.51 -7.00 -0.02
N VAL A 77 4.56 -7.24 -0.81
CA VAL A 77 4.66 -6.73 -2.18
C VAL A 77 3.58 -7.34 -3.06
N VAL A 78 3.39 -8.67 -2.99
CA VAL A 78 2.30 -9.34 -3.72
C VAL A 78 0.94 -8.77 -3.33
N GLU A 79 0.68 -8.64 -2.02
CA GLU A 79 -0.58 -8.07 -1.53
C GLU A 79 -0.79 -6.62 -2.00
N LEU A 80 0.26 -5.81 -2.05
CA LEU A 80 0.17 -4.46 -2.59
C LEU A 80 -0.15 -4.45 -4.09
N VAL A 81 0.49 -5.31 -4.88
CA VAL A 81 0.22 -5.40 -6.33
C VAL A 81 -1.23 -5.82 -6.56
N ASP A 82 -1.69 -6.86 -5.87
CA ASP A 82 -3.08 -7.34 -5.97
C ASP A 82 -4.09 -6.23 -5.61
N LEU A 83 -3.82 -5.45 -4.56
CA LEU A 83 -4.66 -4.33 -4.15
C LEU A 83 -4.68 -3.20 -5.17
N LEU A 84 -3.55 -2.90 -5.81
CA LEU A 84 -3.47 -1.88 -6.86
C LEU A 84 -4.20 -2.31 -8.13
N GLU A 85 -4.09 -3.58 -8.50
CA GLU A 85 -4.84 -4.16 -9.63
C GLU A 85 -6.34 -4.10 -9.36
N GLU A 86 -6.80 -4.60 -8.21
CA GLU A 86 -8.22 -4.57 -7.84
C GLU A 86 -8.77 -3.14 -7.78
N PHE A 87 -8.00 -2.20 -7.22
CA PHE A 87 -8.40 -0.80 -7.17
C PHE A 87 -8.52 -0.20 -8.57
N SER A 88 -7.57 -0.49 -9.46
CA SER A 88 -7.57 -0.01 -10.84
C SER A 88 -8.73 -0.57 -11.66
N GLU A 89 -9.06 -1.85 -11.51
CA GLU A 89 -10.20 -2.48 -12.19
C GLU A 89 -11.51 -1.81 -11.78
N ARG A 90 -11.73 -1.61 -10.48
CA ARG A 90 -12.91 -0.92 -9.96
C ARG A 90 -13.02 0.52 -10.43
N HIS A 91 -11.90 1.25 -10.51
CA HIS A 91 -11.89 2.62 -11.01
C HIS A 91 -12.16 2.69 -12.52
N SER A 92 -11.82 1.65 -13.27
CA SER A 92 -12.08 1.56 -14.71
C SER A 92 -13.56 1.28 -15.02
N GLU A 93 -14.25 0.55 -14.14
CA GLU A 93 -15.69 0.26 -14.28
C GLU A 93 -16.59 1.48 -13.99
N ILE A 94 -16.09 2.46 -13.23
CA ILE A 94 -16.89 3.63 -12.82
C ILE A 94 -16.85 4.75 -13.86
N GLY A 95 -15.85 4.80 -14.75
CA GLY A 95 -15.73 5.79 -15.83
C GLY A 95 -15.62 7.25 -15.35
N PRO A 96 -15.10 8.18 -16.19
CA PRO A 96 -14.97 9.60 -15.84
C PRO A 96 -16.32 10.31 -15.66
#